data_AF-A0ABD1DRD1-F1
#
_entry.id   AF-A0ABD1DRD1-F1
#
_cell.length_a   1.000
_cell.length_b   1.000
_cell.length_c   1.000
_cell.angle_alpha   90.00
_cell.angle_beta   90.00
_cell.angle_gamma   90.00
#
_symmetry.space_group_name_H-M   'P 1'
#
loop_
_entity.id
_entity.type
_entity.pdbx_description
1 polymer ?
#
loop_
_entity_poly.entity_id
_entity_poly.type
_entity_poly.pdbx_seq_one_letter_code
_entity_poly.pdbx_strand_id
1 'polypeptide(L)'
;MLQKMKLREEKKEKLWELTTSEKARMVSAMQKKPEGVRSVVANPELLTNSSFDCFVSKRTANIFTQLMIDDSFVRLPPDEWIENEAYRDGQRVVQNLQVVNDLAERGVKLSKDYNKLLTKDEAENERVLQVVEQNRKHIETNCTKTCFDKMFS
;
A
#
# COMPACT_ATOMS: atom_id res chain seq x y z
N MET A 1 0.49 -27.65 24.43
CA MET A 1 0.85 -26.97 23.16
C MET A 1 -0.26 -26.04 22.68
N LEU A 2 -1.52 -26.48 22.65
CA LEU A 2 -2.67 -25.68 22.20
C LEU A 2 -2.81 -24.32 22.93
N GLN A 3 -2.60 -24.28 24.25
CA GLN A 3 -2.66 -23.04 25.05
C GLN A 3 -1.60 -22.01 24.61
N LYS A 4 -0.37 -22.46 24.31
CA LYS A 4 0.73 -21.58 23.90
C LYS A 4 0.54 -21.05 22.48
N MET A 5 -0.17 -21.80 21.62
CA MET A 5 -0.52 -21.36 20.27
C MET A 5 -1.63 -20.31 20.30
N LYS A 6 -2.70 -20.54 21.08
CA LYS A 6 -3.74 -19.52 21.31
C LYS A 6 -3.16 -18.23 21.88
N LEU A 7 -2.32 -18.33 22.92
CA LEU A 7 -1.69 -17.17 23.54
C LEU A 7 -0.74 -16.42 22.58
N ARG A 8 -0.15 -17.12 21.59
CA ARG A 8 0.72 -16.52 20.58
C ARG A 8 -0.09 -15.82 19.49
N GLU A 9 -1.22 -16.38 19.08
CA GLU A 9 -2.12 -15.75 18.11
C GLU A 9 -2.85 -14.55 18.74
N GLU A 10 -3.37 -14.66 19.96
CA GLU A 10 -3.94 -13.53 20.71
C GLU A 10 -2.91 -12.41 20.96
N LYS A 11 -1.64 -12.77 21.24
CA LYS A 11 -0.56 -11.78 21.36
C LYS A 11 -0.20 -11.14 20.02
N LYS A 12 -0.29 -11.86 18.91
CA LYS A 12 -0.09 -11.28 17.58
C LYS A 12 -1.24 -10.34 17.21
N GLU A 13 -2.49 -10.72 17.50
CA GLU A 13 -3.66 -9.87 17.30
C GLU A 13 -3.54 -8.55 18.06
N LYS A 14 -3.15 -8.60 19.34
CA LYS A 14 -2.93 -7.39 20.13
C LYS A 14 -1.69 -6.57 19.73
N LEU A 15 -0.76 -7.12 18.96
CA LEU A 15 0.50 -6.45 18.61
C LEU A 15 0.34 -5.42 17.48
N TRP A 16 -0.70 -5.55 16.64
CA TRP A 16 -0.95 -4.65 15.50
C TRP A 16 -2.16 -3.73 15.70
N GLU A 17 -2.84 -3.81 16.85
CA GLU A 17 -3.93 -2.88 17.18
C GLU A 17 -3.38 -1.48 17.46
N LEU A 18 -3.77 -0.51 16.62
CA LEU A 18 -3.48 0.90 16.83
C LEU A 18 -4.14 1.40 18.10
N THR A 19 -3.38 2.11 18.93
CA THR A 19 -3.90 2.79 20.12
C THR A 19 -4.89 3.89 19.73
N THR A 20 -5.81 4.24 20.63
CA THR A 20 -6.74 5.36 20.46
C THR A 20 -6.02 6.67 20.14
N SER A 21 -4.87 6.90 20.79
CA SER A 21 -4.03 8.07 20.54
C SER A 21 -3.48 8.10 19.11
N GLU A 22 -3.03 6.96 18.59
CA GLU A 22 -2.57 6.86 17.19
C GLU A 22 -3.69 7.12 16.20
N LYS A 23 -4.87 6.52 16.42
CA LYS A 23 -6.06 6.75 15.59
C LYS A 23 -6.43 8.25 15.57
N ALA A 24 -6.42 8.91 16.74
CA ALA A 24 -6.68 10.34 16.83
C ALA A 24 -5.65 11.19 16.07
N ARG A 25 -4.36 10.86 16.14
CA ARG A 25 -3.31 11.53 15.36
C ARG A 25 -3.52 11.38 13.85
N MET A 26 -3.89 10.17 13.39
CA MET A 26 -4.20 9.91 11.99
C MET A 26 -5.40 10.74 11.51
N VAL A 27 -6.48 10.82 12.30
CA VAL A 27 -7.65 11.67 11.99
C VAL A 27 -7.26 13.14 11.87
N SER A 28 -6.45 13.64 12.81
CA SER A 28 -5.92 15.00 12.74
C SER A 28 -5.12 15.23 11.44
N ALA A 29 -4.28 14.26 11.04
CA ALA A 29 -3.52 14.33 9.80
C ALA A 29 -4.41 14.33 8.53
N MET A 30 -5.57 13.66 8.54
CA MET A 30 -6.55 13.72 7.44
C MET A 30 -7.17 15.10 7.27
N GLN A 31 -7.32 15.87 8.36
CA GLN A 31 -7.99 17.17 8.35
C GLN A 31 -7.02 18.33 8.04
N LYS A 32 -5.71 18.15 8.27
CA LYS A 32 -4.69 19.14 7.96
C LYS A 32 -4.62 19.44 6.45
N LYS A 33 -4.37 20.71 6.10
CA LYS A 33 -4.05 21.09 4.72
C LYS A 33 -2.74 20.41 4.31
N PRO A 34 -2.61 19.94 3.06
CA PRO A 34 -1.35 19.35 2.61
C PRO A 34 -0.26 20.43 2.60
N GLU A 35 0.68 20.35 3.54
CA GLU A 35 1.88 21.18 3.57
C GLU A 35 3.04 20.40 2.93
N GLY A 36 3.62 20.95 1.86
CA GLY A 36 4.84 20.45 1.22
C GLY A 36 4.68 19.41 0.10
N VAL A 37 5.80 19.11 -0.54
CA VAL A 37 5.95 18.04 -1.56
C VAL A 37 6.12 16.71 -0.84
N ARG A 38 5.40 15.67 -1.30
CA ARG A 38 5.48 14.31 -0.75
C ARG A 38 6.92 13.82 -0.71
N SER A 39 7.43 13.53 0.49
CA SER A 39 8.69 12.81 0.67
C SER A 39 8.42 11.50 1.41
N VAL A 40 7.74 10.58 0.75
CA VAL A 40 7.83 9.15 1.10
C VAL A 40 8.02 8.40 -0.21
N VAL A 41 9.06 8.80 -0.95
CA VAL A 41 9.57 7.97 -2.05
C VAL A 41 10.61 7.06 -1.44
N ALA A 42 10.22 5.81 -1.22
CA ALA A 42 11.09 4.63 -1.18
C ALA A 42 12.43 4.75 -0.42
N ASN A 43 12.52 5.52 0.68
CA ASN A 43 13.65 5.45 1.60
C ASN A 43 13.27 4.56 2.80
N PRO A 44 13.83 3.34 2.93
CA PRO A 44 13.55 2.43 4.03
C PRO A 44 13.85 3.01 5.42
N GLU A 45 14.80 3.95 5.51
CA GLU A 45 15.16 4.64 6.77
C GLU A 45 14.06 5.59 7.23
N LEU A 46 13.26 6.13 6.30
CA LEU A 46 12.08 6.93 6.64
C LEU A 46 10.93 6.05 7.13
N LEU A 47 10.84 4.79 6.69
CA LEU A 47 9.78 3.87 7.12
C LEU A 47 9.97 3.37 8.55
N THR A 48 11.22 3.26 9.00
CA THR A 48 11.57 2.70 10.32
C THR A 48 11.37 3.69 11.47
N ASN A 49 11.41 5.00 11.20
CA ASN A 49 11.26 6.05 12.22
C ASN A 49 9.96 6.85 12.09
N SER A 50 9.05 6.49 11.18
CA SER A 50 7.81 7.23 10.96
C SER A 50 6.64 6.64 11.75
N SER A 51 5.86 7.52 12.38
CA SER A 51 4.56 7.19 12.95
C SER A 51 3.50 7.06 11.84
N PHE A 52 2.41 6.33 12.12
CA PHE A 52 1.34 6.09 11.13
C PHE A 52 0.71 7.38 10.59
N ASP A 53 0.62 8.42 11.40
CA ASP A 53 0.08 9.72 10.98
C ASP A 53 0.93 10.41 9.90
N CYS A 54 2.21 10.07 9.76
CA CYS A 54 3.07 10.57 8.67
C CYS A 54 2.64 10.06 7.28
N PHE A 55 1.91 8.94 7.23
CA PHE A 55 1.42 8.34 5.98
C PHE A 55 -0.03 8.73 5.66
N VAL A 56 -0.71 9.38 6.60
CA VAL A 56 -2.10 9.79 6.47
C VAL A 56 -2.15 11.27 6.11
N SER A 57 -3.00 11.59 5.14
CA SER A 57 -3.19 12.96 4.69
C SER A 57 -4.64 13.18 4.27
N LYS A 58 -5.01 14.42 3.97
CA LYS A 58 -6.31 14.72 3.35
C LYS A 58 -6.61 13.90 2.10
N ARG A 59 -5.58 13.50 1.33
CA ARG A 59 -5.78 12.61 0.17
C ARG A 59 -6.11 11.18 0.57
N THR A 60 -5.58 10.71 1.71
CA THR A 60 -5.88 9.38 2.24
C THR A 60 -7.36 9.27 2.57
N ALA A 61 -7.99 10.35 3.06
CA ALA A 61 -9.42 10.38 3.33
C ALA A 61 -10.30 10.13 2.07
N ASN A 62 -9.78 10.39 0.86
CA ASN A 62 -10.52 10.08 -0.37
C ASN A 62 -10.80 8.57 -0.52
N ILE A 63 -10.06 7.70 0.18
CA ILE A 63 -10.29 6.25 0.13
C ILE A 63 -11.72 5.90 0.59
N PHE A 64 -12.27 6.64 1.55
CA PHE A 64 -13.64 6.41 2.03
C PHE A 64 -14.64 6.60 0.89
N THR A 65 -14.51 7.70 0.14
CA THR A 65 -15.36 7.95 -1.05
C THR A 65 -15.14 6.91 -2.15
N GLN A 66 -13.88 6.53 -2.43
CA GLN A 66 -13.57 5.56 -3.49
C GLN A 66 -14.11 4.15 -3.18
N LEU A 67 -14.13 3.77 -1.90
CA LEU A 67 -14.65 2.49 -1.44
C LEU A 67 -16.13 2.56 -1.01
N MET A 68 -16.78 3.71 -1.20
CA MET A 68 -18.18 3.95 -0.80
C MET A 68 -18.41 3.67 0.70
N ILE A 69 -17.44 3.99 1.54
CA ILE A 69 -17.49 3.89 3.00
C ILE A 69 -17.98 5.23 3.55
N ASP A 70 -19.00 5.19 4.42
CA ASP A 70 -19.43 6.37 5.18
C ASP A 70 -18.36 6.76 6.21
N ASP A 71 -17.89 8.00 6.14
CA ASP A 71 -16.84 8.56 6.99
C ASP A 71 -17.37 9.24 8.25
N SER A 72 -18.67 9.13 8.54
CA SER A 72 -19.32 9.75 9.69
C SER A 72 -18.65 9.43 11.02
N PHE A 73 -18.14 8.21 11.19
CA PHE A 73 -17.42 7.76 12.38
C PHE A 73 -16.10 8.51 12.61
N VAL A 74 -15.48 9.09 11.59
CA VAL A 74 -14.20 9.82 11.71
C VAL A 74 -14.34 11.06 12.60
N ARG A 75 -15.56 11.58 12.76
CA ARG A 75 -15.88 12.70 13.65
C ARG A 75 -16.10 12.28 15.10
N LEU A 76 -16.19 10.98 15.38
CA LEU A 76 -16.38 10.42 16.72
C LEU A 76 -15.02 10.09 17.37
N PRO A 77 -14.96 10.04 18.72
CA PRO A 77 -13.81 9.50 19.43
C PRO A 77 -13.46 8.08 18.95
N PRO A 78 -12.16 7.74 18.73
CA PRO A 78 -11.79 6.43 18.22
C PRO A 78 -12.17 5.23 19.12
N ASP A 79 -12.47 5.48 20.39
CA ASP A 79 -12.97 4.47 21.33
C ASP A 79 -14.40 4.02 21.00
N GLU A 80 -15.19 4.88 20.34
CA GLU A 80 -16.59 4.63 19.99
C GLU A 80 -16.75 4.02 18.58
N TRP A 81 -15.66 3.91 17.81
CA TRP A 81 -15.73 3.43 16.43
C TRP A 81 -16.25 1.99 16.33
N ILE A 82 -15.88 1.11 17.26
CA ILE A 82 -16.26 -0.31 17.21
C ILE A 82 -17.78 -0.49 17.25
N GLU A 83 -18.49 0.37 17.97
CA GLU A 83 -19.95 0.33 18.11
C GLU A 83 -20.66 1.07 16.96
N ASN A 84 -19.92 1.83 16.14
CA ASN A 84 -20.49 2.58 15.03
C ASN A 84 -20.74 1.68 13.81
N GLU A 85 -21.96 1.75 13.26
CA GLU A 85 -22.38 0.94 12.11
C GLU A 85 -21.56 1.24 10.85
N ALA A 86 -21.35 2.51 10.52
CA ALA A 86 -20.56 2.94 9.36
C ALA A 86 -19.10 2.45 9.45
N TYR A 87 -18.51 2.46 10.65
CA TYR A 87 -17.19 1.90 10.88
C TYR A 87 -17.15 0.40 10.63
N ARG A 88 -18.11 -0.36 11.18
CA ARG A 88 -18.17 -1.82 11.02
C ARG A 88 -18.38 -2.24 9.58
N ASP A 89 -19.21 -1.52 8.85
CA ASP A 89 -19.43 -1.78 7.43
C ASP A 89 -18.21 -1.41 6.58
N GLY A 90 -17.58 -0.26 6.86
CA GLY A 90 -16.31 0.11 6.24
C GLY A 90 -15.20 -0.91 6.53
N GLN A 91 -15.10 -1.40 7.76
CA GLN A 91 -14.16 -2.45 8.15
C GLN A 91 -14.38 -3.72 7.33
N ARG A 92 -15.64 -4.13 7.13
CA ARG A 92 -16.00 -5.29 6.32
C ARG A 92 -15.62 -5.10 4.85
N VAL A 93 -15.87 -3.92 4.28
CA VAL A 93 -15.44 -3.59 2.91
C VAL A 93 -13.93 -3.72 2.78
N VAL A 94 -13.17 -3.13 3.70
CA VAL A 94 -11.70 -3.16 3.68
C VAL A 94 -11.15 -4.58 3.90
N GLN A 95 -11.75 -5.39 4.78
CA GLN A 95 -11.34 -6.79 5.01
C GLN A 95 -11.58 -7.67 3.79
N ASN A 96 -12.60 -7.36 2.98
CA ASN A 96 -12.91 -8.08 1.76
C ASN A 96 -12.13 -7.57 0.54
N LEU A 97 -11.33 -6.50 0.67
CA LEU A 97 -10.40 -6.12 -0.39
C LEU A 97 -9.37 -7.22 -0.54
N GLN A 98 -9.34 -7.86 -1.71
CA GLN A 98 -8.25 -8.75 -2.07
C GLN A 98 -6.97 -7.92 -2.17
N VAL A 99 -6.15 -7.94 -1.11
CA VAL A 99 -4.87 -7.25 -1.12
C VAL A 99 -4.00 -7.90 -2.19
N VAL A 100 -3.63 -7.07 -3.15
CA VAL A 100 -3.32 -7.40 -4.53
C VAL A 100 -1.96 -8.10 -4.66
N ASN A 101 -1.78 -9.27 -4.06
CA ASN A 101 -0.73 -10.17 -4.52
C ASN A 101 -1.02 -10.62 -5.95
N ASP A 102 -2.29 -10.67 -6.37
CA ASP A 102 -2.67 -11.01 -7.75
C ASP A 102 -2.00 -10.15 -8.82
N LEU A 103 -1.75 -8.86 -8.57
CA LEU A 103 -1.08 -7.99 -9.54
C LEU A 103 0.43 -8.22 -9.55
N ALA A 104 1.03 -8.46 -8.38
CA ALA A 104 2.45 -8.82 -8.28
C ALA A 104 2.69 -10.22 -8.88
N GLU A 105 1.86 -11.20 -8.55
CA GLU A 105 1.85 -12.54 -9.11
C GLU A 105 1.60 -12.52 -10.61
N ARG A 106 0.64 -11.71 -11.10
CA ARG A 106 0.39 -11.53 -12.53
C ARG A 106 1.56 -10.87 -13.23
N GLY A 107 2.20 -9.88 -12.61
CA GLY A 107 3.42 -9.25 -13.12
C GLY A 107 4.56 -10.25 -13.27
N VAL A 108 4.82 -11.04 -12.22
CA VAL A 108 5.83 -12.11 -12.22
C VAL A 108 5.49 -13.17 -13.26
N LYS A 109 4.22 -13.58 -13.38
CA LYS A 109 3.77 -14.56 -14.37
C LYS A 109 3.96 -14.04 -15.79
N LEU A 110 3.59 -12.79 -16.06
CA LEU A 110 3.75 -12.15 -17.36
C LEU A 110 5.23 -12.06 -17.74
N SER A 111 6.09 -11.61 -16.83
CA SER A 111 7.54 -11.57 -17.07
C SER A 111 8.11 -12.97 -17.35
N LYS A 112 7.71 -13.98 -16.58
CA LYS A 112 8.14 -15.37 -16.79
C LYS A 112 7.65 -15.93 -18.13
N ASP A 113 6.41 -15.68 -18.50
CA ASP A 113 5.83 -16.18 -19.74
C ASP A 113 6.46 -15.50 -20.97
N TYR A 114 6.69 -14.19 -20.89
CA TYR A 114 7.36 -13.44 -21.94
C TYR A 114 8.81 -13.92 -22.15
N ASN A 115 9.56 -14.13 -21.07
CA ASN A 115 10.93 -14.63 -21.15
C ASN A 115 11.00 -16.02 -21.81
N LYS A 116 10.00 -16.89 -21.57
CA LYS A 116 9.88 -18.20 -22.25
C LYS A 116 9.65 -18.08 -23.76
N LEU A 117 9.08 -16.97 -24.25
CA LEU A 117 8.92 -16.71 -25.68
C LEU A 117 10.24 -16.28 -26.33
N LEU A 118 11.07 -15.54 -25.61
CA LEU A 118 12.37 -15.05 -26.10
C LEU A 118 13.39 -16.19 -26.21
N THR A 119 13.53 -16.98 -25.15
CA THR A 119 14.46 -18.10 -25.12
C THR A 119 14.02 -19.16 -24.11
N LYS A 120 14.27 -20.42 -24.46
CA LYS A 120 14.07 -21.57 -23.55
C LYS A 120 15.32 -21.87 -22.73
N ASP A 121 16.45 -21.22 -23.03
CA ASP A 121 17.69 -21.33 -22.29
C ASP A 121 17.70 -20.34 -21.11
N GLU A 122 17.91 -20.85 -19.92
CA GLU A 122 17.92 -20.08 -18.68
C GLU A 122 19.12 -19.12 -18.63
N ALA A 123 20.28 -19.54 -19.14
CA ALA A 123 21.49 -18.70 -19.16
C ALA A 123 21.31 -17.46 -20.05
N GLU A 124 20.67 -17.63 -21.21
CA GLU A 124 20.35 -16.51 -22.10
C GLU A 124 19.28 -15.59 -21.50
N ASN A 125 18.30 -16.14 -20.77
CA ASN A 125 17.31 -15.32 -20.05
C ASN A 125 17.96 -14.45 -18.96
N GLU A 126 18.88 -15.02 -18.18
CA GLU A 126 19.63 -14.26 -17.18
C GLU A 126 20.48 -13.15 -17.82
N ARG A 127 21.14 -13.46 -18.94
CA ARG A 127 21.93 -12.50 -19.70
C ARG A 127 21.06 -11.33 -20.20
N VAL A 128 19.87 -11.60 -20.74
CA VAL A 128 18.94 -10.55 -21.18
C VAL A 128 18.51 -9.66 -20.01
N LEU A 129 18.18 -10.25 -18.85
CA LEU A 129 17.80 -9.47 -17.66
C LEU A 129 18.94 -8.56 -17.17
N GLN A 130 20.18 -9.06 -17.17
CA GLN A 130 21.36 -8.26 -16.81
C GLN A 130 21.56 -7.07 -17.76
N VAL A 131 21.43 -7.30 -19.08
CA VAL A 131 21.55 -6.24 -20.09
C VAL A 131 20.44 -5.21 -19.94
N VAL A 132 19.19 -5.63 -19.71
CA VAL A 132 18.05 -4.71 -19.49
C VAL A 132 18.28 -3.85 -18.25
N GLU A 133 18.73 -4.43 -17.15
CA GLU A 133 18.97 -3.69 -15.91
C GLU A 133 20.17 -2.73 -16.02
N GLN A 134 21.24 -3.13 -16.72
CA GLN A 134 22.35 -2.22 -17.05
C GLN A 134 21.85 -1.06 -17.92
N ASN A 135 21.06 -1.33 -18.94
CA ASN A 135 20.47 -0.29 -19.79
C ASN A 135 19.56 0.66 -19.01
N ARG A 136 18.74 0.17 -18.08
CA ARG A 136 17.90 1.04 -17.22
C ARG A 136 18.71 2.00 -16.36
N LYS A 137 19.92 1.62 -15.94
CA LYS A 137 20.81 2.48 -15.14
C LYS A 137 21.52 3.54 -15.98
N HIS A 138 21.71 3.29 -17.27
CA HIS A 138 22.47 4.17 -18.17
C HIS A 138 21.59 5.00 -19.10
N ILE A 139 20.34 4.60 -19.34
CA ILE A 139 19.37 5.34 -20.14
C ILE A 139 18.49 6.14 -19.19
N GLU A 140 18.66 7.45 -19.16
CA GLU A 140 17.72 8.35 -18.50
C GLU A 140 16.37 8.29 -19.22
N THR A 141 15.42 7.53 -18.66
CA THR A 141 14.05 7.51 -19.19
C THR A 141 13.30 8.73 -18.66
N ASN A 142 13.09 9.75 -19.50
CA ASN A 142 12.17 10.86 -19.25
C ASN A 142 10.68 10.44 -19.32
N CYS A 143 10.38 9.14 -19.22
CA CYS A 143 9.04 8.56 -19.24
C CYS A 143 8.27 8.92 -17.96
N THR A 144 7.81 10.16 -17.91
CA THR A 144 6.71 10.59 -17.05
C THR A 144 5.40 10.08 -17.65
N LYS A 145 4.35 9.95 -16.82
CA LYS A 145 2.98 9.61 -17.28
C LYS A 145 2.57 10.46 -18.50
N THR A 146 2.95 11.73 -18.49
CA THR A 146 2.74 12.73 -19.54
C THR A 146 3.36 12.36 -20.89
N CYS A 147 4.41 11.55 -20.91
CA CYS A 147 5.05 11.08 -22.14
C CYS A 147 4.23 9.95 -22.80
N PHE A 148 3.57 9.12 -21.99
CA PHE A 148 2.70 8.04 -22.46
C PHE A 148 1.39 8.60 -23.06
N ASP A 149 0.79 9.61 -22.42
CA ASP A 149 -0.44 10.26 -22.89
C ASP A 149 -0.27 10.95 -24.26
N LYS A 150 0.94 11.44 -24.56
CA LYS A 150 1.27 12.07 -25.85
C LYS A 150 1.55 11.08 -26.98
N MET A 151 1.78 9.81 -26.66
CA MET A 151 2.15 8.79 -27.64
C MET A 151 0.94 8.14 -28.33
N PHE A 152 -0.26 8.33 -27.77
CA PHE A 152 -1.53 7.77 -28.26
C PHE A 152 -2.58 8.85 -28.54
N SER A 153 -2.15 10.11 -28.67
CA SER A 153 -2.90 11.26 -29.15
C SER A 153 -2.57 11.54 -30.61
#